data_AF-A0A7C1BZ92-F1
#
_entry.id   AF-A0A7C1BZ92-F1
#
_cell.length_a   1.000
_cell.length_b   1.000
_cell.length_c   1.000
_cell.angle_alpha   90.00
_cell.angle_beta   90.00
_cell.angle_gamma   90.00
#
_symmetry.space_group_name_H-M   'P 1'
#
loop_
_entity.id
_entity.type
_entity.pdbx_description
1 polymer ?
#
loop_
_entity_poly.entity_id
_entity_poly.type
_entity_poly.pdbx_seq_one_letter_code
_entity_poly.pdbx_strand_id
1 'polypeptide(L)'
;MGNGIFKLEKPKNEPVLSYAPGSKEKNELKEKLKELKSQVIDIPLIIGGKEIRTGDTGDCVLPHEHGTKIGVYHKAGEKEVKMAIEAAKKAYKEWSQMPWEHRASIFMRAAELLSTSWR
;
A
#
# COMPACT_ATOMS: atom_id res chain seq x y z
N MET A 1 28.40 -13.20 -2.62
CA MET A 1 28.23 -12.13 -3.61
C MET A 1 28.18 -12.77 -4.97
N GLY A 2 27.10 -12.58 -5.73
CA GLY A 2 27.04 -13.04 -7.12
C GLY A 2 27.94 -12.14 -7.97
N ASN A 3 28.87 -12.72 -8.73
CA ASN A 3 29.70 -11.98 -9.68
C ASN A 3 28.87 -11.70 -10.94
N GLY A 4 28.07 -10.63 -10.91
CA GLY A 4 27.22 -10.24 -12.03
C GLY A 4 27.05 -8.72 -12.13
N ILE A 5 27.03 -8.21 -13.37
CA ILE A 5 26.65 -6.81 -13.66
C ILE A 5 25.14 -6.81 -13.90
N PHE A 6 24.37 -6.40 -12.90
CA PHE A 6 22.91 -6.30 -13.01
C PHE A 6 22.52 -5.03 -13.75
N LYS A 7 21.65 -5.16 -14.76
CA LYS A 7 21.10 -4.05 -15.53
C LYS A 7 19.59 -4.03 -15.38
N LEU A 8 19.06 -2.94 -14.81
CA LEU A 8 17.63 -2.69 -14.82
C LEU A 8 17.23 -2.15 -16.20
N GLU A 9 16.08 -2.61 -16.70
CA GLU A 9 15.48 -2.00 -17.88
C GLU A 9 15.12 -0.54 -17.59
N LYS A 10 15.22 0.32 -18.61
CA LYS A 10 14.80 1.71 -18.47
C LYS A 10 13.29 1.75 -18.24
N PRO A 11 12.81 2.48 -17.21
CA PRO A 11 11.38 2.57 -16.93
C PRO A 11 10.67 3.28 -18.10
N LYS A 12 9.45 2.82 -18.39
CA LYS A 12 8.51 3.49 -19.29
C LYS A 12 7.35 4.00 -18.45
N ASN A 13 6.74 5.11 -18.86
CA ASN A 13 5.54 5.60 -18.19
C ASN A 13 4.41 4.58 -18.32
N GLU A 14 3.69 4.37 -17.22
CA GLU A 14 2.52 3.49 -17.20
C GLU A 14 1.41 4.09 -18.08
N PRO A 15 0.82 3.32 -19.02
CA PRO A 15 -0.26 3.81 -19.86
C PRO A 15 -1.48 4.22 -19.06
N VAL A 16 -2.08 5.36 -19.41
CA VAL A 16 -3.36 5.78 -18.85
C VAL A 16 -4.49 5.08 -19.60
N LEU A 17 -5.34 4.35 -18.87
CA LEU A 17 -6.50 3.69 -19.47
C LEU A 17 -7.62 4.69 -19.77
N SER A 18 -8.47 4.36 -20.74
CA SER A 18 -9.49 5.27 -21.25
C SER A 18 -10.72 5.39 -20.35
N TYR A 19 -11.10 4.30 -19.67
CA TYR A 19 -12.36 4.17 -18.94
C TYR A 19 -13.60 4.57 -19.79
N ALA A 20 -13.52 4.34 -21.09
CA ALA A 20 -14.59 4.62 -22.05
C ALA A 20 -15.86 3.80 -21.71
N PRO A 21 -17.07 4.25 -22.10
CA PRO A 21 -18.28 3.47 -21.92
C PRO A 21 -18.14 2.03 -22.47
N GLY A 22 -18.50 1.02 -21.67
CA GLY A 22 -18.41 -0.39 -22.05
C GLY A 22 -17.02 -1.03 -21.94
N SER A 23 -15.97 -0.25 -21.66
CA SER A 23 -14.61 -0.78 -21.46
C SER A 23 -14.52 -1.69 -20.23
N LYS A 24 -13.59 -2.67 -20.27
CA LYS A 24 -13.39 -3.63 -19.18
C LYS A 24 -12.92 -2.92 -17.89
N GLU A 25 -11.96 -2.02 -18.02
CA GLU A 25 -11.38 -1.27 -16.89
C GLU A 25 -12.44 -0.40 -16.17
N LYS A 26 -13.44 0.11 -16.89
CA LYS A 26 -14.53 0.88 -16.28
C LYS A 26 -15.46 -0.02 -15.48
N ASN A 27 -15.70 -1.24 -15.94
CA ASN A 27 -16.56 -2.19 -15.22
C ASN A 27 -15.86 -2.66 -13.94
N GLU A 28 -14.58 -3.04 -14.02
CA GLU A 28 -13.76 -3.42 -12.86
C GLU A 28 -13.70 -2.29 -11.82
N LEU A 29 -13.48 -1.04 -12.26
CA LEU A 29 -13.50 0.13 -11.37
C LEU A 29 -14.85 0.29 -10.66
N LYS A 30 -15.96 0.16 -11.39
CA LYS A 30 -17.31 0.28 -10.80
C LYS A 30 -17.61 -0.82 -9.79
N GLU A 31 -17.18 -2.05 -10.08
CA GLU A 31 -17.30 -3.18 -9.16
C GLU A 31 -16.52 -2.92 -7.89
N LYS A 32 -15.26 -2.46 -8.01
CA LYS A 32 -14.42 -2.17 -6.85
C LYS A 32 -14.94 -1.00 -6.02
N LEU A 33 -15.45 0.05 -6.66
CA LEU A 33 -16.11 1.16 -5.97
C LEU A 33 -17.32 0.69 -5.17
N LYS A 34 -18.16 -0.18 -5.75
CA LYS A 34 -19.32 -0.75 -5.06
C LYS A 34 -18.89 -1.62 -3.88
N GLU A 35 -17.88 -2.46 -4.06
CA GLU A 35 -17.31 -3.30 -3.00
C GLU A 35 -16.79 -2.45 -1.84
N LEU A 36 -15.91 -1.49 -2.11
CA LEU A 36 -15.29 -0.63 -1.09
C LEU A 36 -16.32 0.25 -0.37
N LYS A 37 -17.33 0.76 -1.08
CA LYS A 37 -18.41 1.55 -0.47
C LYS A 37 -19.32 0.71 0.45
N SER A 38 -19.37 -0.61 0.25
CA SER A 38 -20.24 -1.52 1.01
C SER A 38 -19.65 -2.01 2.33
N GLN A 39 -18.38 -1.71 2.60
CA GLN A 39 -17.66 -2.16 3.79
C GLN A 39 -17.10 -0.98 4.58
N VAL A 40 -16.94 -1.20 5.89
CA VAL A 40 -16.20 -0.30 6.77
C VAL A 40 -14.91 -1.01 7.14
N ILE A 41 -13.80 -0.56 6.55
CA ILE A 41 -12.51 -1.21 6.71
C ILE A 41 -11.89 -0.78 8.05
N ASP A 42 -11.43 -1.75 8.84
CA ASP A 42 -10.59 -1.51 10.00
C ASP A 42 -9.13 -1.31 9.55
N ILE A 43 -8.55 -0.15 9.86
CA ILE A 43 -7.22 0.26 9.44
C ILE A 43 -6.30 0.31 10.67
N PRO A 44 -5.57 -0.79 10.97
CA PRO A 44 -4.63 -0.85 12.07
C PRO A 44 -3.33 -0.10 11.73
N LEU A 45 -2.54 0.16 12.76
CA LEU A 45 -1.12 0.49 12.56
C LEU A 45 -0.37 -0.79 12.19
N ILE A 46 0.55 -0.71 11.22
CA ILE A 46 1.46 -1.82 10.90
C ILE A 46 2.86 -1.50 11.42
N ILE A 47 3.27 -2.14 12.51
CA ILE A 47 4.57 -1.91 13.15
C ILE A 47 5.36 -3.22 13.18
N GLY A 48 6.52 -3.23 12.52
CA GLY A 48 7.36 -4.44 12.43
C GLY A 48 6.66 -5.64 11.79
N GLY A 49 5.74 -5.39 10.85
CA GLY A 49 4.95 -6.41 10.18
C GLY A 49 3.75 -6.94 10.98
N LYS A 50 3.38 -6.29 12.09
CA LYS A 50 2.23 -6.69 12.92
C LYS A 50 1.17 -5.59 12.96
N GLU A 51 -0.10 -6.01 12.92
CA GLU A 51 -1.23 -5.14 13.17
C GLU A 51 -1.32 -4.73 14.64
N ILE A 52 -1.51 -3.44 14.89
CA ILE A 52 -1.72 -2.88 16.22
C ILE A 52 -2.99 -2.02 16.18
N ARG A 53 -3.92 -2.37 17.06
CA ARG A 53 -5.18 -1.67 17.30
C ARG A 53 -5.09 -0.94 18.62
N THR A 54 -5.14 0.39 18.58
CA THR A 54 -4.96 1.26 19.76
C THR A 54 -6.26 1.54 20.50
N GLY A 55 -7.42 1.30 19.87
CA GLY A 55 -8.73 1.70 20.39
C GLY A 55 -9.03 3.21 20.26
N ASP A 56 -8.02 4.08 20.19
CA ASP A 56 -8.20 5.48 19.78
C ASP A 56 -8.36 5.53 18.26
N THR A 57 -9.59 5.82 17.81
CA THR A 57 -9.97 5.71 16.41
C THR A 57 -10.42 7.03 15.80
N GLY A 58 -10.25 7.14 14.50
CA GLY A 58 -10.86 8.16 13.65
C GLY A 58 -11.59 7.51 12.49
N ASP A 59 -12.52 8.26 11.90
CA ASP A 59 -13.34 7.77 10.79
C ASP A 59 -12.77 8.22 9.45
N CYS A 60 -12.73 7.30 8.49
CA CYS A 60 -12.53 7.60 7.08
C CYS A 60 -13.90 7.69 6.40
N VAL A 61 -14.23 8.86 5.87
CA VAL A 61 -15.50 9.13 5.17
C VAL A 61 -15.25 9.52 3.73
N LEU A 62 -16.26 9.37 2.86
CA LEU A 62 -16.19 9.86 1.49
C LEU A 62 -16.24 11.40 1.46
N PRO A 63 -15.24 12.10 0.91
CA PRO A 63 -15.25 13.58 0.89
C PRO A 63 -16.38 14.20 0.06
N HIS A 64 -16.94 13.46 -0.90
CA HIS A 64 -18.08 13.90 -1.70
C HIS A 64 -19.43 13.48 -1.12
N GLU A 65 -19.44 12.67 -0.05
CA GLU A 65 -20.64 12.13 0.61
C GLU A 65 -20.29 11.81 2.08
N HIS A 66 -20.08 12.86 2.89
CA HIS A 66 -19.53 12.76 4.24
C HIS A 66 -20.34 11.86 5.20
N GLY A 67 -21.61 11.57 4.89
CA GLY A 67 -22.45 10.64 5.66
C GLY A 67 -22.06 9.16 5.48
N THR A 68 -21.25 8.84 4.46
CA THR A 68 -20.80 7.48 4.20
C THR A 68 -19.42 7.25 4.80
N LYS A 69 -19.39 6.39 5.82
CA LYS A 69 -18.18 5.87 6.44
C LYS A 69 -17.66 4.65 5.68
N ILE A 70 -16.39 4.69 5.30
CA ILE A 70 -15.70 3.61 4.56
C ILE A 70 -14.57 2.96 5.35
N GLY A 71 -14.19 3.53 6.49
CA GLY A 71 -13.20 2.93 7.35
C GLY A 71 -13.12 3.54 8.74
N VAL A 72 -12.40 2.84 9.61
CA VAL A 72 -12.01 3.27 10.95
C VAL A 72 -10.51 3.06 11.03
N TYR A 73 -9.75 4.11 11.32
CA TYR A 73 -8.31 4.00 11.50
C TYR A 73 -7.90 4.19 12.94
N HIS A 74 -6.88 3.45 13.35
CA HIS A 74 -6.28 3.57 14.67
C HIS A 74 -5.23 4.69 14.69
N LYS A 75 -5.37 5.62 15.62
CA LYS A 75 -4.41 6.71 15.84
C LYS A 75 -3.24 6.20 16.68
N ALA A 76 -2.04 6.61 16.30
CA ALA A 76 -0.82 6.28 17.04
C ALA A 76 -0.59 7.29 18.18
N GLY A 77 -0.31 6.79 19.38
CA GLY A 77 0.21 7.59 20.49
C GLY A 77 1.73 7.53 20.58
N GLU A 78 2.30 8.14 21.63
CA GLU A 78 3.75 8.16 21.87
C GLU A 78 4.34 6.75 21.96
N LYS A 79 3.61 5.81 22.58
CA LYS A 79 4.02 4.41 22.72
C LYS A 79 4.20 3.74 21.37
N GLU A 80 3.21 3.85 20.49
CA GLU A 80 3.22 3.23 19.17
C GLU A 80 4.31 3.84 18.29
N VAL A 81 4.55 5.15 18.40
CA VAL A 81 5.67 5.83 17.71
C VAL A 81 7.02 5.27 18.17
N LYS A 82 7.24 5.10 19.48
CA LYS A 82 8.47 4.47 20.00
C LYS A 82 8.62 3.03 19.50
N MET A 83 7.53 2.25 19.47
CA MET A 83 7.55 0.90 18.91
C MET A 83 7.93 0.90 17.43
N ALA A 84 7.41 1.83 16.64
CA ALA A 84 7.73 1.98 15.22
C ALA A 84 9.21 2.33 15.00
N ILE A 85 9.76 3.25 15.80
CA ILE A 85 11.18 3.62 15.73
C ILE A 85 12.08 2.41 16.00
N GLU A 86 11.81 1.66 17.08
CA GLU A 86 12.64 0.51 17.43
C GLU A 86 12.50 -0.63 16.41
N ALA A 87 11.30 -0.86 15.87
CA ALA A 87 11.09 -1.82 14.78
C ALA A 87 11.88 -1.43 13.52
N ALA A 88 11.85 -0.15 13.14
CA ALA A 88 12.58 0.36 11.98
C ALA A 88 14.11 0.25 12.19
N LYS A 89 14.63 0.62 13.36
CA LYS A 89 16.06 0.46 13.70
C LYS A 89 16.50 -1.00 13.65
N LYS A 90 15.67 -1.91 14.15
CA LYS A 90 15.96 -3.36 14.10
C LYS A 90 16.06 -3.86 12.66
N ALA A 91 15.11 -3.47 11.81
CA ALA A 91 15.08 -3.87 10.40
C ALA A 91 16.19 -3.21 9.56
N TYR A 92 16.69 -2.04 9.97
CA TYR A 92 17.68 -1.26 9.22
C TYR A 92 18.94 -2.07 8.90
N LYS A 93 19.48 -2.86 9.84
CA LYS A 93 20.72 -3.60 9.61
C LYS A 93 20.60 -4.56 8.43
N GLU A 94 19.53 -5.33 8.38
CA GLU A 94 19.30 -6.30 7.30
C GLU A 94 18.94 -5.59 5.99
N TRP A 95 18.03 -4.61 6.04
CA TRP A 95 17.63 -3.87 4.85
C TRP A 95 18.78 -3.09 4.19
N SER A 96 19.62 -2.44 4.98
CA SER A 96 20.76 -1.64 4.48
C SER A 96 21.85 -2.50 3.84
N GLN A 97 22.01 -3.75 4.32
CA GLN A 97 22.98 -4.71 3.79
C GLN A 97 22.44 -5.53 2.62
N MET A 98 21.12 -5.48 2.37
CA MET A 98 20.51 -6.15 1.23
C MET A 98 21.09 -5.59 -0.09
N PRO A 99 21.56 -6.46 -1.00
CA PRO A 99 22.01 -6.03 -2.33
C PRO A 99 20.95 -5.16 -3.00
N TRP A 100 21.41 -4.11 -3.70
CA TRP A 100 20.52 -3.08 -4.20
C TRP A 100 19.51 -3.63 -5.21
N GLU A 101 19.89 -4.66 -5.97
CA GLU A 101 19.07 -5.35 -6.96
C GLU A 101 17.88 -6.09 -6.31
N HIS A 102 18.07 -6.66 -5.12
CA HIS A 102 17.00 -7.29 -4.36
C HIS A 102 16.07 -6.25 -3.72
N ARG A 103 16.61 -5.10 -3.29
CA ARG A 103 15.76 -3.99 -2.85
C ARG A 103 14.93 -3.44 -4.01
N ALA A 104 15.53 -3.29 -5.19
CA ALA A 104 14.84 -2.83 -6.40
C ALA A 104 13.74 -3.82 -6.84
N SER A 105 13.98 -5.13 -6.76
CA SER A 105 12.99 -6.13 -7.19
C SER A 105 11.68 -6.07 -6.39
N ILE A 106 11.73 -5.68 -5.11
CA ILE A 106 10.53 -5.47 -4.28
C ILE A 106 9.65 -4.37 -4.88
N PHE A 107 10.24 -3.25 -5.28
CA PHE A 107 9.51 -2.14 -5.90
C PHE A 107 9.04 -2.47 -7.32
N MET A 108 9.84 -3.22 -8.09
CA MET A 108 9.42 -3.68 -9.42
C MET A 108 8.20 -4.61 -9.33
N ARG A 109 8.19 -5.51 -8.34
CA ARG A 109 7.04 -6.37 -8.07
C ARG A 109 5.83 -5.55 -7.62
N ALA A 110 6.02 -4.55 -6.76
CA ALA A 110 4.93 -3.66 -6.35
C ALA A 110 4.33 -2.88 -7.54
N ALA A 111 5.17 -2.39 -8.46
CA ALA A 111 4.73 -1.71 -9.67
C ALA A 111 3.94 -2.63 -10.62
N GLU A 112 4.41 -3.87 -10.82
CA GLU A 112 3.70 -4.88 -11.61
C GLU A 112 2.32 -5.20 -11.01
N LEU A 113 2.25 -5.40 -9.69
CA LEU A 113 0.99 -5.64 -8.98
C LEU A 113 0.02 -4.46 -9.18
N LEU A 114 0.50 -3.22 -9.01
CA LEU A 114 -0.30 -2.01 -9.18
C LEU A 114 -0.76 -1.77 -10.64
N SER A 115 0.02 -2.22 -11.63
CA SER A 115 -0.35 -2.14 -13.06
C SER A 115 -1.38 -3.22 -13.46
N THR A 116 -1.45 -4.32 -12.72
CA THR A 116 -2.23 -5.50 -13.12
C THR A 116 -3.32 -5.85 -12.12
N SER A 117 -3.00 -6.71 -11.15
CA SER A 117 -3.95 -7.34 -10.22
C SER A 117 -4.49 -6.43 -9.13
N TRP A 118 -3.83 -5.30 -8.88
CA TRP A 118 -4.22 -4.28 -7.89
C TRP A 118 -4.61 -2.95 -8.54
N ARG A 119 -4.89 -2.97 -9.85
CA ARG A 119 -5.37 -1.80 -10.60
C ARG A 119 -6.84 -1.50 -10.31
#